data_AF-A0AAE0AP47-F1
#
_entry.id   AF-A0AAE0AP47-F1
#
_cell.length_a   1.000
_cell.length_b   1.000
_cell.length_c   1.000
_cell.angle_alpha   90.00
_cell.angle_beta   90.00
_cell.angle_gamma   90.00
#
_symmetry.space_group_name_H-M   'P 1'
#
loop_
_entity.id
_entity.type
_entity.pdbx_description
1 polymer ?
#
loop_
_entity_poly.entity_id
_entity_poly.type
_entity_poly.pdbx_seq_one_letter_code
_entity_poly.pdbx_strand_id
1 'polypeptide(L)'
;MEETFEGFSDAWGGGLDASEFVGPKKIVKKEGLSGLELLQTGPDAPAAAAGAAGTPLENLLVKKTEMKGPEMYIVEQISAEFRESLLARVGLMGVVYLRTLPKKTSGHDKETEFSFRVEGTSAVKRFVMQSSKISSLGNGMFHVRTAPDDEPMPILKYSLLPRLTPLPLRVRLIKRHSGTLLSVMIQYVSNPELTMPLNDVTFVLKLPVDPTLLKVSPKAVLNRSDRELKWHVPEIPLKGSPGRLRVRMPVDSSEEDGEEEIDVVCYVKFSVQGIQSLSGVCLRPATESKTDFYEVSHKYETGVYMCN
;
A
#
# COMPACT_ATOMS: atom_id res chain seq x y z
N MET A 1 13.72 -2.16 30.56
CA MET A 1 13.03 -1.70 29.33
C MET A 1 11.52 -1.86 29.50
N GLU A 2 11.10 -2.90 30.22
CA GLU A 2 9.73 -3.06 30.73
C GLU A 2 9.31 -1.88 31.62
N GLU A 3 10.12 -1.50 32.62
CA GLU A 3 9.85 -0.38 33.55
C GLU A 3 9.50 0.98 32.90
N THR A 4 10.02 1.28 31.70
CA THR A 4 9.77 2.59 31.06
C THR A 4 8.41 2.67 30.38
N PHE A 5 7.78 1.52 30.15
CA PHE A 5 6.46 1.38 29.58
C PHE A 5 5.51 0.61 30.50
N GLU A 6 5.87 0.43 31.78
CA GLU A 6 4.97 -0.08 32.80
C GLU A 6 3.76 0.87 32.90
N GLY A 7 2.56 0.33 32.70
CA GLY A 7 1.31 1.09 32.50
C GLY A 7 0.75 1.04 31.07
N PHE A 8 1.58 0.73 30.07
CA PHE A 8 1.14 0.40 28.69
C PHE A 8 1.13 -1.12 28.43
N SER A 9 1.17 -1.91 29.50
CA SER A 9 1.04 -3.37 29.50
C SER A 9 -0.39 -3.82 29.27
N ASP A 10 -1.38 -3.01 29.67
CA ASP A 10 -2.78 -3.30 29.46
C ASP A 10 -3.19 -2.96 28.03
N ALA A 11 -3.63 -3.98 27.30
CA ALA A 11 -4.20 -3.88 25.96
C ALA A 11 -5.53 -3.09 25.90
N TRP A 12 -5.92 -2.37 26.96
CA TRP A 12 -7.28 -1.84 27.15
C TRP A 12 -7.34 -0.48 27.88
N GLY A 13 -6.22 0.24 28.00
CA GLY A 13 -6.18 1.57 28.62
C GLY A 13 -6.13 2.71 27.59
N GLY A 14 -7.26 3.00 26.94
CA GLY A 14 -7.50 4.24 26.19
C GLY A 14 -7.33 4.16 24.67
N GLY A 15 -8.46 4.02 23.96
CA GLY A 15 -8.59 4.49 22.57
C GLY A 15 -8.51 3.46 21.44
N LEU A 16 -8.72 2.17 21.70
CA LEU A 16 -8.89 1.13 20.67
C LEU A 16 -10.14 0.30 20.97
N ASP A 17 -11.30 0.94 21.08
CA ASP A 17 -12.56 0.20 21.13
C ASP A 17 -13.03 -0.12 19.69
N ALA A 18 -13.39 -1.37 19.43
CA ALA A 18 -14.05 -1.80 18.21
C ALA A 18 -15.45 -1.17 18.05
N SER A 19 -15.97 -0.51 19.10
CA SER A 19 -17.25 0.21 19.07
C SER A 19 -17.20 1.57 18.36
N GLU A 20 -16.02 2.14 18.06
CA GLU A 20 -15.89 3.44 17.38
C GLU A 20 -16.04 3.40 15.84
N PHE A 21 -16.45 2.25 15.27
CA PHE A 21 -16.84 2.14 13.86
C PHE A 21 -18.07 2.99 13.47
N VAL A 22 -18.72 3.65 14.44
CA VAL A 22 -19.83 4.57 14.22
C VAL A 22 -19.39 5.97 14.64
N GLY A 23 -19.38 6.91 13.67
CA GLY A 23 -19.05 8.33 13.88
C GLY A 23 -20.03 9.06 14.82
N PRO A 24 -20.07 10.41 14.88
CA PRO A 24 -19.48 11.41 13.97
C PRO A 24 -18.80 12.62 14.66
N LYS A 25 -18.13 13.50 13.89
CA LYS A 25 -18.41 14.96 13.88
C LYS A 25 -17.67 15.70 12.76
N LYS A 26 -18.37 16.69 12.22
CA LYS A 26 -18.03 17.52 11.05
C LYS A 26 -16.72 18.29 11.24
N ILE A 27 -15.88 18.30 10.20
CA ILE A 27 -14.87 19.34 9.98
C ILE A 27 -15.04 19.87 8.54
N VAL A 28 -14.91 21.20 8.43
CA VAL A 28 -15.28 22.06 7.31
C VAL A 28 -14.40 21.82 6.08
N LYS A 29 -15.03 21.84 4.89
CA LYS A 29 -14.38 21.76 3.58
C LYS A 29 -13.43 22.96 3.35
N LYS A 30 -12.23 22.69 2.84
CA LYS A 30 -11.51 23.62 1.97
C LYS A 30 -11.46 23.03 0.56
N GLU A 31 -11.90 23.84 -0.38
CA GLU A 31 -11.96 23.58 -1.81
C GLU A 31 -10.57 23.67 -2.45
N GLY A 32 -10.41 22.96 -3.58
CA GLY A 32 -9.33 23.20 -4.55
C GLY A 32 -8.38 22.03 -4.75
N LEU A 33 -8.57 21.28 -5.84
CA LEU A 33 -7.65 21.27 -6.99
C LEU A 33 -8.20 20.31 -8.07
N SER A 34 -8.40 20.89 -9.25
CA SER A 34 -9.00 20.30 -10.44
C SER A 34 -8.04 19.35 -11.15
N GLY A 35 -8.31 18.06 -11.04
CA GLY A 35 -8.88 17.30 -12.16
C GLY A 35 -8.11 17.02 -13.46
N LEU A 36 -6.88 17.49 -13.70
CA LEU A 36 -6.21 17.14 -14.98
C LEU A 36 -4.68 17.03 -15.01
N GLU A 37 -3.99 17.06 -13.87
CA GLU A 37 -2.52 16.93 -13.83
C GLU A 37 -2.01 15.60 -13.26
N LEU A 38 -2.91 14.71 -12.82
CA LEU A 38 -2.56 13.45 -12.13
C LEU A 38 -2.25 12.27 -13.08
N LEU A 39 -2.01 12.54 -14.37
CA LEU A 39 -1.74 11.53 -15.40
C LEU A 39 -0.27 11.49 -15.86
N GLN A 40 0.61 12.34 -15.31
CA GLN A 40 1.99 12.48 -15.83
C GLN A 40 3.12 12.34 -14.80
N THR A 41 2.89 11.86 -13.58
CA THR A 41 4.00 11.57 -12.66
C THR A 41 4.19 10.06 -12.51
N GLY A 42 4.92 9.46 -13.45
CA GLY A 42 5.64 8.20 -13.24
C GLY A 42 7.15 8.49 -13.28
N PRO A 43 7.99 7.78 -12.51
CA PRO A 43 9.43 8.01 -12.48
C PRO A 43 10.09 7.60 -13.82
N ASP A 44 11.05 8.41 -14.28
CA ASP A 44 11.96 8.05 -15.36
C ASP A 44 12.74 6.78 -15.01
N ALA A 45 12.75 5.83 -15.94
CA ALA A 45 13.55 4.61 -15.85
C ALA A 45 15.06 4.94 -15.96
N PRO A 46 15.95 4.18 -15.30
CA PRO A 46 17.38 4.42 -15.40
C PRO A 46 17.91 4.06 -16.79
N ALA A 47 18.75 4.94 -17.34
CA ALA A 47 19.45 4.73 -18.61
C ALA A 47 20.42 3.55 -18.54
N ALA A 48 20.32 2.63 -19.50
CA ALA A 48 21.26 1.54 -19.70
C ALA A 48 22.49 2.03 -20.49
N ALA A 49 23.68 1.83 -19.93
CA ALA A 49 24.96 2.02 -20.61
C ALA A 49 25.30 0.81 -21.49
N ALA A 50 25.83 1.08 -22.68
CA ALA A 50 26.26 0.10 -23.68
C ALA A 50 27.57 -0.62 -23.29
N GLY A 51 27.70 -1.89 -23.68
CA GLY A 51 29.01 -2.57 -23.68
C GLY A 51 29.01 -4.10 -23.76
N ALA A 52 29.05 -4.62 -24.99
CA ALA A 52 29.79 -5.81 -25.47
C ALA A 52 29.53 -7.26 -24.96
N ALA A 53 29.14 -8.09 -25.95
CA ALA A 53 29.64 -9.43 -26.28
C ALA A 53 29.16 -10.68 -25.50
N GLY A 54 28.29 -11.47 -26.17
CA GLY A 54 28.56 -12.89 -26.46
C GLY A 54 27.81 -13.98 -25.68
N THR A 55 26.90 -14.67 -26.40
CA THR A 55 26.33 -16.04 -26.19
C THR A 55 24.99 -16.20 -25.42
N PRO A 56 24.13 -17.17 -25.83
CA PRO A 56 22.68 -17.02 -25.81
C PRO A 56 22.05 -17.51 -24.50
N LEU A 57 21.92 -16.59 -23.56
CA LEU A 57 21.13 -16.77 -22.33
C LEU A 57 19.62 -16.49 -22.54
N GLU A 58 19.19 -16.32 -23.80
CA GLU A 58 17.82 -15.92 -24.17
C GLU A 58 16.82 -17.08 -24.08
N ASN A 59 17.30 -18.34 -24.08
CA ASN A 59 16.43 -19.53 -24.05
C ASN A 59 16.13 -20.07 -22.64
N LEU A 60 16.66 -19.47 -21.57
CA LEU A 60 16.50 -19.99 -20.19
C LEU A 60 15.75 -19.06 -19.22
N LEU A 61 15.52 -17.79 -19.56
CA LEU A 61 15.00 -16.78 -18.62
C LEU A 61 13.54 -16.36 -18.81
N VAL A 62 12.83 -16.94 -19.78
CA VAL A 62 11.41 -16.60 -19.98
C VAL A 62 10.61 -17.84 -20.34
N LYS A 63 10.38 -18.73 -19.36
CA LYS A 63 9.09 -19.43 -19.31
C LYS A 63 8.01 -18.37 -18.98
N LYS A 64 7.76 -17.44 -19.91
CA LYS A 64 6.47 -16.72 -19.95
C LYS A 64 5.47 -17.84 -20.13
N THR A 65 4.72 -18.15 -19.08
CA THR A 65 3.55 -19.00 -19.20
C THR A 65 2.75 -18.50 -20.40
N GLU A 66 2.54 -19.36 -21.38
CA GLU A 66 1.85 -19.00 -22.61
C GLU A 66 0.45 -18.49 -22.24
N MET A 67 0.18 -17.22 -22.53
CA MET A 67 -1.09 -16.58 -22.20
C MET A 67 -2.21 -17.28 -22.97
N LYS A 68 -3.22 -17.77 -22.26
CA LYS A 68 -4.39 -18.45 -22.86
C LYS A 68 -5.42 -17.47 -23.42
N GLY A 69 -5.34 -16.20 -23.05
CA GLY A 69 -6.24 -15.12 -23.44
C GLY A 69 -5.82 -13.80 -22.79
N PRO A 70 -6.64 -12.73 -22.92
CA PRO A 70 -6.43 -11.49 -22.19
C PRO A 70 -6.44 -11.74 -20.68
N GLU A 71 -5.56 -11.06 -19.95
CA GLU A 71 -5.45 -11.13 -18.49
C GLU A 71 -5.83 -9.80 -17.87
N MET A 72 -6.54 -9.85 -16.75
CA MET A 72 -6.89 -8.66 -15.97
C MET A 72 -6.51 -8.84 -14.52
N TYR A 73 -6.07 -7.76 -13.88
CA TYR A 73 -5.76 -7.74 -12.46
C TYR A 73 -5.91 -6.34 -11.90
N ILE A 74 -5.79 -6.23 -10.58
CA ILE A 74 -5.98 -5.01 -9.83
C ILE A 74 -4.69 -4.77 -9.05
N VAL A 75 -4.17 -3.54 -9.13
CA VAL A 75 -3.10 -3.07 -8.25
C VAL A 75 -3.65 -1.94 -7.39
N GLU A 76 -3.57 -2.09 -6.08
CA GLU A 76 -4.04 -1.11 -5.12
C GLU A 76 -2.90 -0.51 -4.32
N GLN A 77 -2.98 0.78 -4.07
CA GLN A 77 -2.06 1.51 -3.22
C GLN A 77 -2.84 2.09 -2.05
N ILE A 78 -2.46 1.70 -0.83
CA ILE A 78 -3.07 2.19 0.41
C ILE A 78 -2.14 3.13 1.16
N SER A 79 -2.67 4.28 1.56
CA SER A 79 -1.99 5.26 2.38
C SER A 79 -2.75 5.48 3.69
N ALA A 80 -2.02 5.58 4.79
CA ALA A 80 -2.55 5.85 6.11
C ALA A 80 -1.58 6.71 6.93
N GLU A 81 -2.10 7.68 7.67
CA GLU A 81 -1.37 8.47 8.64
C GLU A 81 -2.02 8.26 10.01
N PHE A 82 -1.22 7.76 10.96
CA PHE A 82 -1.59 7.68 12.35
C PHE A 82 -0.88 8.79 13.13
N ARG A 83 -1.63 9.50 13.96
CA ARG A 83 -1.08 10.41 14.97
C ARG A 83 -1.24 9.73 16.31
N GLU A 84 -0.13 9.28 16.88
CA GLU A 84 -0.09 8.36 18.00
C GLU A 84 -0.91 7.09 17.70
N SER A 85 -2.14 6.98 18.21
CA SER A 85 -3.07 5.86 17.98
C SER A 85 -4.25 6.19 17.04
N LEU A 86 -4.43 7.47 16.69
CA LEU A 86 -5.58 7.97 15.94
C LEU A 86 -5.30 7.94 14.43
N LEU A 87 -6.23 7.37 13.66
CA LEU A 87 -6.17 7.40 12.20
C LEU A 87 -6.54 8.80 11.69
N ALA A 88 -5.53 9.62 11.40
CA ALA A 88 -5.71 11.00 10.93
C ALA A 88 -6.13 11.06 9.46
N ARG A 89 -5.51 10.24 8.60
CA ARG A 89 -5.82 10.17 7.17
C ARG A 89 -5.75 8.74 6.67
N VAL A 90 -6.64 8.39 5.74
CA VAL A 90 -6.63 7.11 5.05
C VAL A 90 -7.15 7.27 3.63
N GLY A 91 -6.58 6.52 2.70
CA GLY A 91 -7.07 6.45 1.33
C GLY A 91 -6.50 5.27 0.59
N LEU A 92 -7.29 4.75 -0.35
CA LEU A 92 -6.89 3.69 -1.26
C LEU A 92 -7.17 4.15 -2.69
N MET A 93 -6.18 3.94 -3.57
CA MET A 93 -6.32 4.06 -5.01
C MET A 93 -6.08 2.70 -5.65
N GLY A 94 -7.02 2.25 -6.49
CA GLY A 94 -6.88 1.03 -7.27
C GLY A 94 -6.75 1.32 -8.75
N VAL A 95 -6.02 0.47 -9.46
CA VAL A 95 -5.87 0.50 -10.91
C VAL A 95 -6.16 -0.90 -11.44
N VAL A 96 -7.11 -0.99 -12.35
CA VAL A 96 -7.38 -2.21 -13.12
C VAL A 96 -6.48 -2.21 -14.34
N TYR A 97 -5.67 -3.25 -14.48
CA TYR A 97 -4.81 -3.47 -15.62
C TYR A 97 -5.39 -4.52 -16.55
N LEU A 98 -5.18 -4.32 -17.85
CA LEU A 98 -5.44 -5.28 -18.91
C LEU A 98 -4.13 -5.61 -19.61
N ARG A 99 -3.84 -6.89 -19.77
CA ARG A 99 -2.80 -7.37 -20.64
C ARG A 99 -3.45 -8.20 -21.75
N THR A 100 -3.26 -7.80 -22.99
CA THR A 100 -3.87 -8.51 -24.12
C THR A 100 -2.94 -9.59 -24.66
N LEU A 101 -3.43 -10.40 -25.60
CA LEU A 101 -2.56 -11.36 -26.28
C LEU A 101 -1.50 -10.62 -27.13
N PRO A 102 -0.29 -11.17 -27.26
CA PRO A 102 0.74 -10.63 -28.13
C PRO A 102 0.26 -10.51 -29.58
N LYS A 103 0.82 -9.52 -30.30
CA LYS A 103 0.63 -9.40 -31.75
C LYS A 103 1.10 -10.68 -32.44
N LYS A 104 0.25 -11.28 -33.27
CA LYS A 104 0.63 -12.47 -34.05
C LYS A 104 1.31 -12.00 -35.32
N THR A 105 2.47 -12.56 -35.63
CA THR A 105 3.30 -12.20 -36.80
C THR A 105 2.61 -12.47 -38.14
N SER A 106 1.54 -13.27 -38.15
CA SER A 106 0.78 -13.67 -39.34
C SER A 106 -0.58 -12.96 -39.44
N GLY A 107 -0.55 -11.68 -39.83
CA GLY A 107 -1.54 -11.09 -40.75
C GLY A 107 -3.03 -11.16 -40.40
N HIS A 108 -3.41 -10.85 -39.16
CA HIS A 108 -4.61 -10.05 -38.83
C HIS A 108 -4.58 -9.83 -37.31
N ASP A 109 -4.12 -8.66 -36.88
CA ASP A 109 -4.22 -8.25 -35.48
C ASP A 109 -5.69 -7.99 -35.16
N LYS A 110 -6.41 -9.05 -34.78
CA LYS A 110 -7.79 -8.95 -34.31
C LYS A 110 -7.79 -8.12 -33.03
N GLU A 111 -8.57 -7.04 -33.02
CA GLU A 111 -8.77 -6.23 -31.82
C GLU A 111 -9.22 -7.12 -30.65
N THR A 112 -8.70 -6.82 -29.46
CA THR A 112 -9.20 -7.42 -28.23
C THR A 112 -10.49 -6.70 -27.86
N GLU A 113 -11.60 -7.43 -27.89
CA GLU A 113 -12.95 -6.90 -27.67
C GLU A 113 -13.75 -7.84 -26.77
N PHE A 114 -14.20 -7.33 -25.62
CA PHE A 114 -15.06 -8.05 -24.69
C PHE A 114 -15.70 -7.12 -23.67
N SER A 115 -16.69 -7.63 -22.94
CA SER A 115 -17.35 -6.90 -21.85
C SER A 115 -17.07 -7.57 -20.50
N PHE A 116 -16.94 -6.75 -19.45
CA PHE A 116 -16.75 -7.20 -18.09
C PHE A 116 -17.57 -6.35 -17.12
N ARG A 117 -17.78 -6.87 -15.92
CA ARG A 117 -18.45 -6.18 -14.81
C ARG A 117 -17.47 -5.99 -13.66
N VAL A 118 -17.55 -4.82 -13.03
CA VAL A 118 -16.86 -4.54 -11.77
C VAL A 118 -17.89 -4.64 -10.65
N GLU A 119 -17.65 -5.53 -9.70
CA GLU A 119 -18.50 -5.72 -8.51
C GLU A 119 -17.74 -5.31 -7.24
N GLY A 120 -18.42 -5.32 -6.08
CA GLY A 120 -17.81 -4.88 -4.81
C GLY A 120 -17.58 -3.37 -4.70
N THR A 121 -18.29 -2.55 -5.48
CA THR A 121 -18.01 -1.11 -5.62
C THR A 121 -18.67 -0.22 -4.56
N SER A 122 -19.24 -0.77 -3.49
CA SER A 122 -19.98 -0.01 -2.47
C SER A 122 -19.11 1.03 -1.74
N ALA A 123 -17.82 0.76 -1.59
CA ALA A 123 -16.84 1.66 -0.99
C ALA A 123 -16.24 2.67 -1.98
N VAL A 124 -16.48 2.51 -3.29
CA VAL A 124 -15.83 3.32 -4.32
C VAL A 124 -16.45 4.72 -4.39
N LYS A 125 -15.60 5.74 -4.22
CA LYS A 125 -15.95 7.15 -4.32
C LYS A 125 -15.99 7.64 -5.77
N ARG A 126 -15.02 7.21 -6.58
CA ARG A 126 -14.84 7.67 -7.96
C ARG A 126 -14.21 6.58 -8.81
N PHE A 127 -14.68 6.46 -10.05
CA PHE A 127 -13.99 5.78 -11.15
C PHE A 127 -13.50 6.79 -12.18
N VAL A 128 -12.37 6.47 -12.80
CA VAL A 128 -11.84 7.14 -14.00
C VAL A 128 -11.50 6.05 -15.00
N MET A 129 -12.03 6.16 -16.22
CA MET A 129 -11.81 5.18 -17.28
C MET A 129 -10.90 5.72 -18.37
N GLN A 130 -10.11 4.86 -19.00
CA GLN A 130 -9.41 5.20 -20.23
C GLN A 130 -10.40 5.17 -21.41
N SER A 131 -11.10 6.28 -21.63
CA SER A 131 -12.20 6.36 -22.61
C SER A 131 -11.81 6.04 -24.06
N SER A 132 -10.52 6.05 -24.41
CA SER A 132 -10.05 5.65 -25.74
C SER A 132 -10.05 4.13 -25.96
N LYS A 133 -10.11 3.33 -24.89
CA LYS A 133 -10.05 1.85 -24.92
C LYS A 133 -11.26 1.18 -24.27
N ILE A 134 -12.01 1.92 -23.46
CA ILE A 134 -13.17 1.42 -22.72
C ILE A 134 -14.35 2.36 -22.83
N SER A 135 -15.54 1.79 -22.96
CA SER A 135 -16.81 2.47 -22.73
C SER A 135 -17.53 1.89 -21.51
N SER A 136 -18.30 2.74 -20.82
CA SER A 136 -19.21 2.32 -19.75
C SER A 136 -20.56 1.95 -20.36
N LEU A 137 -21.07 0.77 -20.01
CA LEU A 137 -22.40 0.28 -20.40
C LEU A 137 -23.45 0.51 -19.29
N GLY A 138 -23.06 1.14 -18.18
CA GLY A 138 -23.90 1.33 -17.00
C GLY A 138 -23.90 0.12 -16.05
N ASN A 139 -24.42 0.31 -14.84
CA ASN A 139 -24.56 -0.75 -13.81
C ASN A 139 -23.25 -1.53 -13.52
N GLY A 140 -22.12 -0.82 -13.51
CA GLY A 140 -20.80 -1.43 -13.27
C GLY A 140 -20.27 -2.28 -14.45
N MET A 141 -20.94 -2.25 -15.61
CA MET A 141 -20.52 -2.96 -16.80
C MET A 141 -19.71 -2.07 -17.74
N PHE A 142 -18.65 -2.64 -18.31
CA PHE A 142 -17.70 -1.97 -19.18
C PHE A 142 -17.45 -2.81 -20.43
N HIS A 143 -17.13 -2.15 -21.53
CA HIS A 143 -16.76 -2.79 -22.78
C HIS A 143 -15.38 -2.31 -23.21
N VAL A 144 -14.48 -3.26 -23.46
CA VAL A 144 -13.11 -3.04 -23.91
C VAL A 144 -13.08 -3.20 -25.42
N ARG A 145 -12.39 -2.28 -26.10
CA ARG A 145 -11.98 -2.44 -27.49
C ARG A 145 -10.60 -1.81 -27.68
N THR A 146 -9.59 -2.64 -27.88
CA THR A 146 -8.20 -2.18 -28.01
C THR A 146 -7.38 -3.07 -28.95
N ALA A 147 -6.35 -2.49 -29.57
CA ALA A 147 -5.35 -3.25 -30.30
C ALA A 147 -4.57 -4.19 -29.35
N PRO A 148 -4.00 -5.30 -29.87
CA PRO A 148 -3.10 -6.16 -29.13
C PRO A 148 -1.84 -5.42 -28.66
N ASP A 149 -1.46 -5.69 -27.42
CA ASP A 149 -0.37 -5.08 -26.66
C ASP A 149 0.16 -6.10 -25.64
N ASP A 150 1.48 -6.24 -25.61
CA ASP A 150 2.20 -7.16 -24.74
C ASP A 150 2.34 -6.60 -23.31
N GLU A 151 2.32 -5.27 -23.19
CA GLU A 151 2.48 -4.57 -21.92
C GLU A 151 1.13 -4.39 -21.21
N PRO A 152 1.05 -4.63 -19.89
CA PRO A 152 -0.15 -4.33 -19.13
C PRO A 152 -0.50 -2.84 -19.18
N MET A 153 -1.71 -2.52 -19.63
CA MET A 153 -2.20 -1.16 -19.75
C MET A 153 -3.24 -0.85 -18.66
N PRO A 154 -3.21 0.35 -18.03
CA PRO A 154 -4.21 0.73 -17.04
C PRO A 154 -5.51 1.13 -17.72
N ILE A 155 -6.60 0.43 -17.41
CA ILE A 155 -7.88 0.59 -18.10
C ILE A 155 -8.90 1.33 -17.21
N LEU A 156 -8.91 1.05 -15.91
CA LEU A 156 -9.72 1.79 -14.93
C LEU A 156 -8.86 2.22 -13.75
N LYS A 157 -9.17 3.38 -13.17
CA LYS A 157 -8.66 3.81 -11.86
C LYS A 157 -9.82 4.10 -10.94
N TYR A 158 -9.70 3.77 -9.66
CA TYR A 158 -10.71 4.10 -8.66
C TYR A 158 -10.10 4.56 -7.35
N SER A 159 -10.89 5.28 -6.57
CA SER A 159 -10.54 5.62 -5.19
C SER A 159 -11.69 5.30 -4.25
N LEU A 160 -11.36 4.93 -3.02
CA LEU A 160 -12.37 4.62 -2.00
C LEU A 160 -12.78 5.85 -1.19
N LEU A 161 -13.96 5.75 -0.57
CA LEU A 161 -14.36 6.63 0.51
C LEU A 161 -13.47 6.37 1.73
N PRO A 162 -12.86 7.40 2.36
CA PRO A 162 -11.97 7.20 3.50
C PRO A 162 -12.58 6.35 4.63
N ARG A 163 -13.84 6.59 4.98
CA ARG A 163 -14.59 5.84 6.01
C ARG A 163 -14.70 4.34 5.71
N LEU A 164 -14.72 3.97 4.43
CA LEU A 164 -14.90 2.59 3.98
C LEU A 164 -13.58 2.02 3.43
N THR A 165 -12.45 2.70 3.68
CA THR A 165 -11.15 2.19 3.25
C THR A 165 -10.67 1.13 4.26
N PRO A 166 -10.50 -0.12 3.83
CA PRO A 166 -10.00 -1.20 4.68
C PRO A 166 -8.56 -0.89 5.11
N LEU A 167 -8.29 -1.02 6.41
CA LEU A 167 -6.98 -0.75 6.98
C LEU A 167 -6.28 -2.08 7.28
N PRO A 168 -5.21 -2.47 6.57
CA PRO A 168 -4.59 -3.79 6.72
C PRO A 168 -3.73 -3.90 7.99
N LEU A 169 -3.12 -2.80 8.44
CA LEU A 169 -2.21 -2.81 9.59
C LEU A 169 -2.45 -1.59 10.48
N ARG A 170 -2.88 -1.78 11.72
CA ARG A 170 -2.95 -0.66 12.66
C ARG A 170 -1.58 -0.46 13.30
N VAL A 171 -1.14 0.80 13.38
CA VAL A 171 0.16 1.17 13.94
C VAL A 171 -0.03 2.27 14.97
N ARG A 172 0.73 2.22 16.05
CA ARG A 172 0.76 3.24 17.10
C ARG A 172 2.20 3.61 17.42
N LEU A 173 2.50 4.91 17.46
CA LEU A 173 3.78 5.42 17.98
C LEU A 173 3.58 5.92 19.42
N ILE A 174 4.53 5.58 20.29
CA ILE A 174 4.60 6.08 21.67
C ILE A 174 6.02 6.59 21.87
N LYS A 175 6.17 7.86 22.21
CA LYS A 175 7.45 8.48 22.56
C LYS A 175 7.43 8.95 24.01
N ARG A 176 8.57 8.79 24.70
CA ARG A 176 8.80 9.30 26.04
C ARG A 176 10.21 9.87 26.11
N HIS A 177 10.32 11.13 26.48
CA HIS A 177 11.59 11.78 26.75
C HIS A 177 11.74 11.96 28.26
N SER A 178 12.89 11.58 28.82
CA SER A 178 13.16 11.62 30.25
C SER A 178 14.64 11.92 30.48
N GLY A 179 14.93 13.09 31.05
CA GLY A 179 16.30 13.60 31.10
C GLY A 179 16.84 13.76 29.68
N THR A 180 17.95 13.11 29.36
CA THR A 180 18.52 13.09 28.00
C THR A 180 18.15 11.84 27.22
N LEU A 181 17.21 11.00 27.68
CA LEU A 181 16.89 9.74 27.02
C LEU A 181 15.54 9.81 26.30
N LEU A 182 15.56 9.65 24.98
CA LEU A 182 14.39 9.40 24.16
C LEU A 182 14.14 7.89 24.08
N SER A 183 12.93 7.46 24.46
CA SER A 183 12.42 6.11 24.24
C SER A 183 11.23 6.14 23.29
N VAL A 184 11.29 5.34 22.22
CA VAL A 184 10.22 5.21 21.23
C VAL A 184 9.77 3.75 21.19
N MET A 185 8.46 3.53 21.15
CA MET A 185 7.84 2.24 20.85
C MET A 185 6.86 2.38 19.69
N ILE A 186 7.01 1.51 18.70
CA ILE A 186 6.02 1.27 17.66
C ILE A 186 5.27 -0.01 18.03
N GLN A 187 3.96 0.09 18.19
CA GLN A 187 3.08 -1.07 18.34
C GLN A 187 2.32 -1.28 17.04
N TYR A 188 2.14 -2.53 16.63
CA TYR A 188 1.41 -2.84 15.39
C TYR A 188 0.57 -4.12 15.53
N VAL A 189 -0.55 -4.16 14.80
CA VAL A 189 -1.46 -5.30 14.77
C VAL A 189 -2.13 -5.41 13.40
N SER A 190 -2.23 -6.64 12.89
CA SER A 190 -2.95 -6.94 11.65
C SER A 190 -4.45 -6.69 11.82
N ASN A 191 -5.13 -6.27 10.76
CA ASN A 191 -6.58 -6.30 10.74
C ASN A 191 -7.07 -7.76 10.71
N PRO A 192 -7.95 -8.18 11.65
CA PRO A 192 -8.45 -9.54 11.73
C PRO A 192 -9.36 -9.94 10.55
N GLU A 193 -9.86 -8.98 9.77
CA GLU A 193 -10.68 -9.22 8.57
C GLU A 193 -9.84 -9.55 7.33
N LEU A 194 -8.51 -9.42 7.40
CA LEU A 194 -7.64 -9.86 6.31
C LEU A 194 -7.75 -11.38 6.12
N THR A 195 -7.66 -11.82 4.87
CA THR A 195 -7.75 -13.25 4.51
C THR A 195 -6.40 -13.96 4.61
N MET A 196 -5.29 -13.22 4.61
CA MET A 196 -3.93 -13.75 4.69
C MET A 196 -3.04 -12.83 5.56
N PRO A 197 -2.01 -13.40 6.24
CA PRO A 197 -1.01 -12.62 6.95
C PRO A 197 -0.30 -11.57 6.06
N LEU A 198 0.20 -10.51 6.68
CA LEU A 198 1.08 -9.56 6.00
C LEU A 198 2.52 -10.06 6.08
N ASN A 199 3.16 -10.25 4.92
CA ASN A 199 4.52 -10.74 4.84
C ASN A 199 5.49 -9.61 4.48
N ASP A 200 6.75 -9.79 4.85
CA ASP A 200 7.87 -8.91 4.50
C ASP A 200 7.64 -7.43 4.84
N VAL A 201 7.06 -7.18 6.02
CA VAL A 201 6.72 -5.83 6.47
C VAL A 201 7.97 -5.12 6.96
N THR A 202 8.26 -3.95 6.40
CA THR A 202 9.40 -3.13 6.80
C THR A 202 8.94 -1.88 7.53
N PHE A 203 9.46 -1.65 8.73
CA PHE A 203 9.28 -0.42 9.50
C PHE A 203 10.55 0.41 9.39
N VAL A 204 10.41 1.69 9.06
CA VAL A 204 11.52 2.64 8.91
C VAL A 204 11.28 3.83 9.82
N LEU A 205 11.98 3.88 10.94
CA LEU A 205 11.92 4.98 11.90
C LEU A 205 12.97 6.04 11.56
N LYS A 206 12.54 7.28 11.35
CA LYS A 206 13.41 8.45 11.25
C LYS A 206 13.83 8.87 12.66
N LEU A 207 15.14 8.92 12.88
CA LEU A 207 15.72 9.35 14.14
C LEU A 207 15.90 10.88 14.11
N PRO A 208 15.62 11.57 15.24
CA PRO A 208 15.71 13.03 15.29
C PRO A 208 17.16 13.53 15.19
N VAL A 209 18.13 12.72 15.64
CA VAL A 209 19.56 13.03 15.62
C VAL A 209 20.37 11.81 15.18
N ASP A 210 21.62 12.00 14.78
CA ASP A 210 22.54 10.89 14.52
C ASP A 210 22.88 10.19 15.85
N PRO A 211 22.56 8.89 16.02
CA PRO A 211 22.67 8.25 17.32
C PRO A 211 24.12 7.86 17.65
N THR A 212 24.59 8.32 18.81
CA THR A 212 25.85 7.85 19.42
C THR A 212 25.69 6.45 20.04
N LEU A 213 24.53 6.20 20.65
CA LEU A 213 24.18 4.93 21.29
C LEU A 213 22.71 4.58 21.02
N LEU A 214 22.44 3.36 20.54
CA LEU A 214 21.10 2.83 20.37
C LEU A 214 20.91 1.55 21.17
N LYS A 215 19.84 1.49 21.96
CA LYS A 215 19.31 0.26 22.52
C LYS A 215 18.03 -0.11 21.79
N VAL A 216 18.08 -1.19 21.00
CA VAL A 216 16.99 -1.58 20.09
C VAL A 216 16.49 -2.98 20.42
N SER A 217 15.16 -3.19 20.35
CA SER A 217 14.53 -4.50 20.50
C SER A 217 13.23 -4.58 19.68
N PRO A 218 13.04 -5.57 18.80
CA PRO A 218 14.02 -6.57 18.35
C PRO A 218 15.17 -5.92 17.54
N LYS A 219 16.15 -6.72 17.09
CA LYS A 219 17.29 -6.21 16.30
C LYS A 219 16.81 -5.47 15.05
N ALA A 220 17.51 -4.41 14.68
CA ALA A 220 17.23 -3.55 13.53
C ALA A 220 18.52 -3.18 12.81
N VAL A 221 18.39 -2.71 11.57
CA VAL A 221 19.49 -2.18 10.77
C VAL A 221 19.50 -0.66 10.88
N LEU A 222 20.60 -0.07 11.34
CA LEU A 222 20.81 1.37 11.37
C LEU A 222 21.45 1.84 10.06
N ASN A 223 20.80 2.75 9.35
CA ASN A 223 21.43 3.57 8.34
C ASN A 223 21.75 4.96 8.91
N ARG A 224 23.03 5.24 9.16
CA ARG A 224 23.48 6.53 9.70
C ARG A 224 23.36 7.68 8.68
N SER A 225 23.55 7.41 7.38
CA SER A 225 23.47 8.47 6.36
C SER A 225 22.09 9.13 6.33
N ASP A 226 21.05 8.31 6.48
CA ASP A 226 19.66 8.73 6.35
C ASP A 226 18.98 8.96 7.71
N ARG A 227 19.72 8.72 8.81
CA ARG A 227 19.24 8.67 10.20
C ARG A 227 18.00 7.77 10.31
N GLU A 228 18.10 6.56 9.79
CA GLU A 228 17.01 5.59 9.72
C GLU A 228 17.30 4.32 10.49
N LEU A 229 16.33 3.84 11.27
CA LEU A 229 16.34 2.53 11.89
C LEU A 229 15.29 1.63 11.23
N LYS A 230 15.72 0.48 10.70
CA LYS A 230 14.88 -0.42 9.90
C LYS A 230 14.66 -1.76 10.58
N TRP A 231 13.41 -2.13 10.78
CA TRP A 231 13.02 -3.48 11.15
C TRP A 231 12.36 -4.18 9.96
N HIS A 232 12.75 -5.42 9.73
CA HIS A 232 12.03 -6.34 8.84
C HIS A 232 11.28 -7.36 9.70
N VAL A 233 9.98 -7.44 9.49
CA VAL A 233 9.08 -8.38 10.15
C VAL A 233 8.63 -9.37 9.09
N PRO A 234 9.14 -10.62 9.10
CA PRO A 234 8.87 -11.59 8.04
C PRO A 234 7.37 -11.88 7.85
N GLU A 235 6.62 -11.96 8.96
CA GLU A 235 5.20 -12.25 8.95
C GLU A 235 4.52 -11.53 10.12
N ILE A 236 3.36 -10.94 9.87
CA ILE A 236 2.42 -10.44 10.87
C ILE A 236 1.15 -11.29 10.78
N PRO A 237 0.87 -12.14 11.79
CA PRO A 237 -0.27 -13.04 11.74
C PRO A 237 -1.60 -12.28 11.84
N LEU A 238 -2.66 -12.86 11.26
CA LEU A 238 -4.02 -12.33 11.29
C LEU A 238 -4.56 -12.16 12.72
N LYS A 239 -4.16 -13.07 13.61
CA LYS A 239 -4.55 -13.11 15.02
C LYS A 239 -3.29 -13.33 15.85
N GLY A 240 -3.08 -12.48 16.84
CA GLY A 240 -1.92 -12.53 17.71
C GLY A 240 -1.88 -11.34 18.65
N SER A 241 -0.92 -11.37 19.58
CA SER A 241 -0.63 -10.18 20.38
C SER A 241 -0.01 -9.08 19.51
N PRO A 242 -0.23 -7.80 19.84
CA PRO A 242 0.42 -6.71 19.12
C PRO A 242 1.94 -6.84 19.12
N GLY A 243 2.56 -6.70 17.95
CA GLY A 243 4.00 -6.62 17.81
C GLY A 243 4.53 -5.30 18.37
N ARG A 244 5.77 -5.31 18.86
CA ARG A 244 6.40 -4.14 19.52
C ARG A 244 7.83 -3.97 19.05
N LEU A 245 8.12 -2.81 18.46
CA LEU A 245 9.47 -2.37 18.11
C LEU A 245 9.86 -1.24 19.05
N ARG A 246 11.04 -1.31 19.66
CA ARG A 246 11.49 -0.35 20.66
C ARG A 246 12.88 0.13 20.35
N VAL A 247 13.10 1.42 20.50
CA VAL A 247 14.42 2.04 20.48
C VAL A 247 14.54 3.00 21.66
N ARG A 248 15.75 3.08 22.21
CA ARG A 248 16.15 4.12 23.16
C ARG A 248 17.48 4.71 22.74
N MET A 249 17.60 6.03 22.84
CA MET A 249 18.82 6.75 22.49
C MET A 249 18.96 8.03 23.32
N PRO A 250 20.20 8.51 23.55
CA PRO A 250 20.43 9.85 24.07
C PRO A 250 20.01 10.92 23.06
N VAL A 251 19.28 11.93 23.52
CA VAL A 251 18.88 13.15 22.80
C VAL A 251 18.90 14.31 23.81
N ASP A 252 19.82 15.25 23.60
CA ASP A 252 19.88 16.47 24.39
C ASP A 252 18.83 17.45 23.83
N SER A 253 17.78 17.72 24.61
CA SER A 253 16.86 18.83 24.35
C SER A 253 17.29 20.00 25.23
N SER A 254 17.66 21.13 24.64
CA SER A 254 17.91 22.36 25.40
C SER A 254 16.62 22.79 26.10
N GLU A 255 16.64 22.93 27.43
CA GLU A 255 15.50 23.47 28.19
C GLU A 255 15.18 24.94 27.83
N GLU A 256 16.09 25.62 27.12
CA GLU A 256 15.95 27.02 26.68
C GLU A 256 15.01 27.20 25.48
N ASP A 257 14.79 26.16 24.68
CA ASP A 257 13.83 26.18 23.56
C ASP A 257 12.56 25.46 24.02
N GLY A 258 11.62 26.25 24.56
CA GLY A 258 10.38 25.75 25.15
C GLY A 258 9.72 24.67 24.27
N GLU A 259 9.60 23.47 24.83
CA GLU A 259 8.70 22.40 24.36
C GLU A 259 8.76 22.13 22.84
N GLU A 260 9.93 22.20 22.20
CA GLU A 260 10.07 21.70 20.82
C GLU A 260 9.83 20.19 20.83
N GLU A 261 8.64 19.81 20.35
CA GLU A 261 8.19 18.43 20.31
C GLU A 261 9.13 17.64 19.41
N ILE A 262 9.92 16.71 19.98
CA ILE A 262 10.81 15.85 19.19
C ILE A 262 9.98 15.10 18.15
N ASP A 263 10.16 15.47 16.88
CA ASP A 263 9.44 14.87 15.76
C ASP A 263 10.06 13.51 15.44
N VAL A 264 9.23 12.48 15.52
CA VAL A 264 9.62 11.10 15.28
C VAL A 264 8.60 10.48 14.36
N VAL A 265 9.04 10.11 13.16
CA VAL A 265 8.17 9.53 12.15
C VAL A 265 8.61 8.10 11.84
N CYS A 266 7.67 7.16 11.85
CA CYS A 266 7.87 5.81 11.35
C CYS A 266 7.06 5.57 10.09
N TYR A 267 7.72 5.15 9.02
CA TYR A 267 7.09 4.66 7.81
C TYR A 267 6.95 3.14 7.83
N VAL A 268 5.90 2.62 7.20
CA VAL A 268 5.69 1.19 7.04
C VAL A 268 5.58 0.86 5.57
N LYS A 269 6.23 -0.23 5.15
CA LYS A 269 6.19 -0.74 3.78
C LYS A 269 5.79 -2.21 3.80
N PHE A 270 4.83 -2.57 2.95
CA PHE A 270 4.45 -3.95 2.68
C PHE A 270 3.86 -4.04 1.27
N SER A 271 3.89 -5.25 0.72
CA SER A 271 3.28 -5.59 -0.56
C SER A 271 2.72 -6.99 -0.47
N VAL A 272 1.46 -7.15 -0.85
CA VAL A 272 0.75 -8.43 -0.81
C VAL A 272 0.21 -8.72 -2.19
N GLN A 273 0.36 -9.97 -2.62
CA GLN A 273 -0.21 -10.49 -3.84
C GLN A 273 -1.18 -11.63 -3.48
N GLY A 274 -2.35 -11.66 -4.11
CA GLY A 274 -3.38 -12.63 -3.78
C GLY A 274 -4.51 -12.68 -4.80
N ILE A 275 -5.50 -13.51 -4.51
CA ILE A 275 -6.69 -13.69 -5.37
C ILE A 275 -7.76 -12.61 -5.17
N GLN A 276 -7.65 -11.79 -4.12
CA GLN A 276 -8.62 -10.76 -3.77
C GLN A 276 -7.92 -9.41 -3.69
N SER A 277 -8.61 -8.37 -4.12
CA SER A 277 -8.21 -7.00 -3.84
C SER A 277 -8.47 -6.67 -2.37
N LEU A 278 -7.71 -5.73 -1.80
CA LEU A 278 -7.93 -5.24 -0.45
C LEU A 278 -9.27 -4.50 -0.36
N SER A 279 -9.68 -3.77 -1.40
CA SER A 279 -10.97 -3.05 -1.42
C SER A 279 -12.21 -3.94 -1.52
N GLY A 280 -12.06 -5.22 -1.88
CA GLY A 280 -13.16 -6.11 -2.21
C GLY A 280 -13.73 -5.91 -3.62
N VAL A 281 -13.17 -5.00 -4.43
CA VAL A 281 -13.51 -4.86 -5.86
C VAL A 281 -13.06 -6.12 -6.60
N CYS A 282 -13.93 -6.68 -7.43
CA CYS A 282 -13.63 -7.87 -8.23
C CYS A 282 -14.08 -7.71 -9.69
N LEU A 283 -13.42 -8.46 -10.57
CA LEU A 283 -13.67 -8.40 -12.01
C LEU A 283 -14.44 -9.66 -12.42
N ARG A 284 -15.59 -9.47 -13.08
CA ARG A 284 -16.43 -10.58 -13.56
C ARG A 284 -16.61 -10.52 -15.06
N PRO A 285 -16.63 -11.67 -15.77
CA PRO A 285 -17.13 -11.72 -17.14
C PRO A 285 -18.55 -11.14 -17.23
N ALA A 286 -18.89 -10.47 -18.34
CA ALA A 286 -20.25 -9.99 -18.55
C ALA A 286 -21.26 -11.13 -18.74
N THR A 287 -20.81 -12.32 -19.13
CA THR A 287 -21.64 -13.52 -19.33
C THR A 287 -20.91 -14.74 -18.78
N GLU A 288 -21.58 -15.54 -17.97
CA GLU A 288 -20.97 -16.69 -17.27
C GLU A 288 -20.53 -17.83 -18.21
N SER A 289 -21.11 -17.91 -19.41
CA SER A 289 -20.85 -18.99 -20.37
C SER A 289 -19.63 -18.79 -21.27
N LYS A 290 -18.96 -17.63 -21.19
CA LYS A 290 -17.82 -17.29 -22.06
C LYS A 290 -16.65 -16.75 -21.24
N THR A 291 -15.48 -17.40 -21.39
CA THR A 291 -14.23 -16.90 -20.83
C THR A 291 -13.63 -15.86 -21.77
N ASP A 292 -13.97 -14.60 -21.55
CA ASP A 292 -13.46 -13.47 -22.33
C ASP A 292 -12.07 -12.99 -21.87
N PHE A 293 -11.76 -13.16 -20.58
CA PHE A 293 -10.47 -12.83 -19.98
C PHE A 293 -10.18 -13.75 -18.78
N TYR A 294 -8.93 -13.76 -18.34
CA TYR A 294 -8.46 -14.45 -17.14
C TYR A 294 -8.15 -13.42 -16.05
N GLU A 295 -8.83 -13.53 -14.91
CA GLU A 295 -8.45 -12.78 -13.71
C GLU A 295 -7.21 -13.42 -13.10
N VAL A 296 -6.11 -12.67 -13.03
CA VAL A 296 -4.85 -13.12 -12.41
C VAL A 296 -4.65 -12.41 -11.07
N SER A 297 -3.63 -12.82 -10.31
CA SER A 297 -3.44 -12.33 -8.94
C SER A 297 -3.39 -10.81 -8.85
N HIS A 298 -4.23 -10.27 -7.98
CA HIS A 298 -4.22 -8.86 -7.60
C HIS A 298 -3.05 -8.58 -6.65
N LYS A 299 -2.69 -7.30 -6.55
CA LYS A 299 -1.65 -6.81 -5.66
C LYS A 299 -2.18 -5.61 -4.88
N TYR A 300 -1.82 -5.49 -3.60
CA TYR A 300 -1.90 -4.23 -2.90
C TYR A 300 -0.60 -3.92 -2.17
N GLU A 301 -0.24 -2.65 -2.12
CA GLU A 301 1.00 -2.19 -1.49
C GLU A 301 0.83 -0.83 -0.80
N THR A 302 1.77 -0.51 0.07
CA THR A 302 1.81 0.78 0.75
C THR A 302 2.13 1.93 -0.21
N GLY A 303 1.33 2.99 -0.14
CA GLY A 303 1.72 4.34 -0.52
C GLY A 303 2.43 5.04 0.64
N VAL A 304 1.87 6.15 1.12
CA VAL A 304 2.36 6.80 2.34
C VAL A 304 1.67 6.15 3.53
N TYR A 305 2.37 5.24 4.21
CA TYR A 305 1.91 4.58 5.42
C TYR A 305 2.81 4.97 6.58
N MET A 306 2.33 5.76 7.53
CA MET A 306 3.17 6.33 8.58
C MET A 306 2.45 6.51 9.90
N CYS A 307 3.23 6.52 10.99
CA CYS A 307 2.82 7.02 12.29
C CYS A 307 3.82 8.04 12.84
N ASN A 308 3.33 9.02 13.59
CA ASN A 308 4.12 10.02 14.30
C ASN A 308 3.56 10.33 15.69
#